data_AF-A0A7J4RZW8-F1
#
_entry.id   AF-A0A7J4RZW8-F1
#
_cell.length_a   1.000
_cell.length_b   1.000
_cell.length_c   1.000
_cell.angle_alpha   90.00
_cell.angle_beta   90.00
_cell.angle_gamma   90.00
#
_symmetry.space_group_name_H-M   'P 1'
#
loop_
_entity.id
_entity.type
_entity.pdbx_description
1 polymer ?
#
loop_
_entity_poly.entity_id
_entity_poly.type
_entity_poly.pdbx_seq_one_letter_code
_entity_poly.pdbx_strand_id
1 'polypeptide(L)'
;RNGGKTVFYSDERGLKPLAGLFFSTPQLLQNAVVLDKVVGVAAARLFALSRVKKVKARVATTKAVARLTEAGIPCVACMVVEKILSSNGVNACGMECLSERNPQDSDFVSELEKKFPRQLLSNEMKNSSEDVMEKDSAKFAKVGVATVLVDSKGRVLIGKRNSEKGTSDLNGEGTWCLPGGKLDFGETLEDAAKREVLEETGLTATCLKVVSITDDMVPGKHYVTVGFEGRPADEDAEPTVENDLEKDILEWKWFSPDSLPSPLFFPTAKLIKNWKSKQLYSLSSRRQLP
;
A
#
# COMPACT_ATOMS: atom_id res chain seq x y z
N ARG A 1 19.34 -5.40 5.66
CA ARG A 1 19.55 -6.83 5.26
C ARG A 1 21.04 -7.09 5.13
N ASN A 2 21.54 -8.22 5.64
CA ASN A 2 22.94 -8.64 5.45
C ASN A 2 22.95 -10.11 4.99
N GLY A 3 23.73 -10.43 3.96
CA GLY A 3 23.74 -11.78 3.36
C GLY A 3 22.35 -12.28 2.88
N GLY A 4 21.47 -11.38 2.45
CA GLY A 4 20.10 -11.72 2.04
C GLY A 4 19.07 -11.82 3.17
N LYS A 5 19.51 -11.91 4.44
CA LYS A 5 18.62 -12.00 5.61
C LYS A 5 18.27 -10.62 6.17
N THR A 6 17.07 -10.49 6.73
CA THR A 6 16.69 -9.31 7.52
C THR A 6 17.34 -9.43 8.89
N VAL A 7 18.20 -8.47 9.23
CA VAL A 7 18.93 -8.41 10.51
C VAL A 7 18.39 -7.34 11.46
N PHE A 8 17.55 -6.45 10.94
CA PHE A 8 16.83 -5.43 11.69
C PHE A 8 15.63 -4.96 10.87
N TYR A 9 14.54 -4.63 11.57
CA TYR A 9 13.34 -4.02 11.03
C TYR A 9 12.78 -3.03 12.04
N SER A 10 12.28 -1.90 11.56
CA SER A 10 11.52 -0.94 12.37
C SER A 10 10.56 -0.18 11.46
N ASP A 11 9.33 0.04 11.94
CA ASP A 11 8.32 0.87 11.31
C ASP A 11 8.17 2.24 11.98
N GLU A 12 8.93 2.50 13.05
CA GLU A 12 8.97 3.77 13.77
C GLU A 12 9.32 4.93 12.83
N ARG A 13 8.71 6.09 13.08
CA ARG A 13 8.94 7.28 12.26
C ARG A 13 10.23 8.00 12.67
N GLY A 14 10.86 8.62 11.67
CA GLY A 14 12.00 9.50 11.88
C GLY A 14 13.31 8.74 12.04
N LEU A 15 14.31 9.43 12.62
CA LEU A 15 15.69 8.93 12.67
C LEU A 15 15.97 8.07 13.93
N LYS A 16 15.04 8.01 14.88
CA LYS A 16 15.19 7.28 16.15
C LYS A 16 15.67 5.83 15.97
N PRO A 17 15.03 4.98 15.14
CA PRO A 17 15.46 3.58 15.02
C PRO A 17 16.85 3.45 14.40
N LEU A 18 17.19 4.30 13.42
CA LEU A 18 18.50 4.30 12.80
C LEU A 18 19.59 4.81 13.75
N ALA A 19 19.32 5.91 14.47
CA ALA A 19 20.22 6.41 15.52
C ALA A 19 20.45 5.33 16.59
N GLY A 20 19.39 4.59 16.92
CA GLY A 20 19.46 3.46 17.84
C GLY A 20 20.44 2.38 17.41
N LEU A 21 20.27 1.89 16.18
CA LEU A 21 21.21 0.95 15.59
C LEU A 21 22.64 1.51 15.55
N PHE A 22 22.79 2.77 15.16
CA PHE A 22 24.08 3.41 14.99
C PHE A 22 24.88 3.44 16.31
N PHE A 23 24.22 3.78 17.42
CA PHE A 23 24.89 3.89 18.72
C PHE A 23 25.00 2.55 19.47
N SER A 24 24.01 1.68 19.34
CA SER A 24 23.95 0.44 20.15
C SER A 24 24.53 -0.78 19.43
N THR A 25 24.37 -0.90 18.12
CA THR A 25 24.78 -2.10 17.37
C THR A 25 25.28 -1.76 15.95
N PRO A 26 26.31 -0.90 15.83
CA PRO A 26 26.78 -0.39 14.52
C PRO A 26 27.23 -1.50 13.55
N GLN A 27 27.61 -2.67 14.07
CA GLN A 27 28.04 -3.82 13.27
C GLN A 27 26.92 -4.35 12.37
N LEU A 28 25.63 -4.18 12.74
CA LEU A 28 24.50 -4.60 11.91
C LEU A 28 24.34 -3.75 10.65
N LEU A 29 24.87 -2.53 10.65
CA LEU A 29 24.81 -1.61 9.51
C LEU A 29 25.95 -1.83 8.52
N GLN A 30 27.13 -2.28 8.98
CA GLN A 30 28.28 -2.51 8.11
C GLN A 30 27.95 -3.52 7.01
N ASN A 31 28.22 -3.16 5.76
CA ASN A 31 27.92 -3.95 4.56
C ASN A 31 26.43 -4.35 4.38
N ALA A 32 25.51 -3.73 5.12
CA ALA A 32 24.09 -4.00 5.00
C ALA A 32 23.51 -3.36 3.73
N VAL A 33 22.53 -4.02 3.12
CA VAL A 33 21.60 -3.40 2.17
C VAL A 33 20.45 -2.80 2.98
N VAL A 34 20.30 -1.49 2.93
CA VAL A 34 19.26 -0.74 3.64
C VAL A 34 18.07 -0.51 2.73
N LEU A 35 16.87 -0.74 3.26
CA LEU A 35 15.60 -0.36 2.64
C LEU A 35 14.95 0.66 3.55
N ASP A 36 14.75 1.89 3.08
CA ASP A 36 14.19 2.98 3.88
C ASP A 36 13.02 3.65 3.14
N LYS A 37 11.99 4.07 3.86
CA LYS A 37 10.85 4.78 3.26
C LYS A 37 11.27 6.19 2.83
N VAL A 38 12.09 6.88 3.63
CA VAL A 38 12.46 8.28 3.41
C VAL A 38 13.90 8.51 3.82
N VAL A 39 14.78 8.81 2.86
CA VAL A 39 16.21 9.05 3.11
C VAL A 39 16.51 10.54 2.99
N GLY A 40 16.64 11.20 4.13
CA GLY A 40 17.15 12.57 4.24
C GLY A 40 18.65 12.62 4.49
N VAL A 41 19.21 13.83 4.49
CA VAL A 41 20.67 14.04 4.66
C VAL A 41 21.20 13.41 5.94
N ALA A 42 20.47 13.53 7.05
CA ALA A 42 20.85 12.95 8.33
C ALA A 42 20.94 11.41 8.28
N ALA A 43 19.99 10.74 7.61
CA ALA A 43 20.00 9.29 7.44
C ALA A 43 21.13 8.85 6.52
N ALA A 44 21.28 9.53 5.37
CA ALA A 44 22.38 9.30 4.44
C ALA A 44 23.76 9.40 5.11
N ARG A 45 23.91 10.35 6.04
CA ARG A 45 25.13 10.54 6.80
C ARG A 45 25.44 9.38 7.74
N LEU A 46 24.43 8.88 8.47
CA LEU A 46 24.60 7.69 9.31
C LEU A 46 24.93 6.46 8.46
N PHE A 47 24.29 6.29 7.30
CA PHE A 47 24.61 5.20 6.37
C PHE A 47 26.05 5.27 5.84
N ALA A 48 26.53 6.47 5.52
CA ALA A 48 27.92 6.70 5.11
C ALA A 48 28.90 6.36 6.23
N LEU A 49 28.68 6.88 7.44
CA LEU A 49 29.49 6.59 8.63
C LEU A 49 29.51 5.10 8.97
N SER A 50 28.40 4.40 8.79
CA SER A 50 28.30 2.96 9.02
C SER A 50 28.78 2.09 7.86
N ARG A 51 29.18 2.67 6.72
CA ARG A 51 29.65 1.94 5.53
C ARG A 51 28.66 0.85 5.08
N VAL A 52 27.40 1.23 4.90
CA VAL A 52 26.39 0.33 4.35
C VAL A 52 26.72 -0.01 2.89
N LYS A 53 26.31 -1.18 2.41
CA LYS A 53 26.62 -1.65 1.04
C LYS A 53 25.81 -0.92 -0.03
N LYS A 54 24.53 -0.67 0.24
CA LYS A 54 23.58 -0.07 -0.71
C LYS A 54 22.36 0.46 0.03
N VAL A 55 21.80 1.55 -0.45
CA VAL A 55 20.52 2.10 0.04
C VAL A 55 19.48 2.01 -1.07
N LYS A 56 18.29 1.48 -0.73
CA LYS A 56 17.08 1.62 -1.56
C LYS A 56 16.05 2.42 -0.80
N ALA A 57 15.51 3.45 -1.43
CA ALA A 57 14.58 4.38 -0.82
C ALA A 57 13.27 4.47 -1.62
N ARG A 58 12.14 4.72 -0.96
CA ARG A 58 10.94 5.18 -1.70
C ARG A 58 11.09 6.65 -2.08
N VAL A 59 11.48 7.49 -1.13
CA VAL A 59 11.78 8.92 -1.33
C VAL A 59 13.17 9.22 -0.80
N ALA A 60 13.98 10.00 -1.52
CA ALA A 60 15.26 10.52 -1.04
C ALA A 60 15.41 12.01 -1.38
N THR A 61 16.15 12.77 -0.56
CA THR A 61 16.49 14.16 -0.94
C THR A 61 17.67 14.20 -1.91
N THR A 62 17.71 15.21 -2.79
CA THR A 62 18.85 15.43 -3.69
C THR A 62 20.18 15.47 -2.93
N LYS A 63 20.19 16.14 -1.77
CA LYS A 63 21.36 16.23 -0.88
C LYS A 63 21.74 14.86 -0.30
N ALA A 64 20.76 14.03 0.08
CA ALA A 64 21.01 12.69 0.60
C ALA A 64 21.63 11.77 -0.46
N VAL A 65 21.12 11.82 -1.70
CA VAL A 65 21.68 11.06 -2.84
C VAL A 65 23.12 11.50 -3.12
N ALA A 66 23.40 12.81 -3.12
CA ALA A 66 24.76 13.34 -3.29
C ALA A 66 25.70 12.85 -2.19
N ARG A 67 25.28 12.88 -0.91
CA ARG A 67 26.09 12.35 0.21
C ARG A 67 26.42 10.87 0.06
N LEU A 68 25.44 10.04 -0.29
CA LEU A 68 25.67 8.60 -0.47
C LEU A 68 26.61 8.34 -1.65
N THR A 69 26.45 9.10 -2.74
CA THR A 69 27.30 8.99 -3.93
C THR A 69 28.75 9.33 -3.61
N GLU A 70 29.01 10.41 -2.87
CA GLU A 70 30.36 10.78 -2.43
C GLU A 70 30.98 9.76 -1.48
N ALA A 71 30.17 9.07 -0.69
CA ALA A 71 30.62 7.95 0.15
C ALA A 71 30.82 6.64 -0.64
N GLY A 72 30.60 6.63 -1.95
CA GLY A 72 30.69 5.43 -2.79
C GLY A 72 29.58 4.42 -2.56
N ILE A 73 28.43 4.84 -2.00
CA ILE A 73 27.30 3.99 -1.64
C ILE A 73 26.20 4.14 -2.69
N PRO A 74 25.90 3.09 -3.47
CA PRO A 74 24.81 3.15 -4.44
C PRO A 74 23.47 3.44 -3.76
N CYS A 75 22.75 4.44 -4.25
CA CYS A 75 21.40 4.79 -3.82
C CYS A 75 20.42 4.61 -4.97
N VAL A 76 19.32 3.88 -4.75
CA VAL A 76 18.20 3.79 -5.69
C VAL A 76 16.96 4.33 -4.99
N ALA A 77 16.39 5.41 -5.49
CA ALA A 77 15.17 6.01 -4.96
C ALA A 77 14.05 6.02 -6.01
N CYS A 78 12.81 5.70 -5.64
CA CYS A 78 11.68 5.82 -6.56
C CYS A 78 11.37 7.27 -6.90
N MET A 79 11.58 8.18 -5.94
CA MET A 79 11.38 9.62 -6.11
C MET A 79 12.52 10.38 -5.43
N VAL A 80 13.03 11.40 -6.11
CA VAL A 80 14.02 12.33 -5.56
C VAL A 80 13.35 13.70 -5.40
N VAL A 81 13.43 14.27 -4.20
CA VAL A 81 12.81 15.55 -3.85
C VAL A 81 13.85 16.54 -3.31
N GLU A 82 13.55 17.83 -3.29
CA GLU A 82 14.51 18.81 -2.77
C GLU A 82 14.66 18.76 -1.24
N LYS A 83 13.55 18.54 -0.51
CA LYS A 83 13.50 18.59 0.96
C LYS A 83 12.50 17.58 1.53
N ILE A 84 12.76 17.11 2.76
CA ILE A 84 11.79 16.34 3.55
C ILE A 84 11.07 17.27 4.54
N LEU A 85 9.75 17.15 4.59
CA LEU A 85 8.92 17.89 5.52
C LEU A 85 8.83 17.16 6.87
N SER A 86 8.60 17.92 7.94
CA SER A 86 8.33 17.37 9.27
C SER A 86 7.02 16.57 9.30
N SER A 87 6.79 15.85 10.40
CA SER A 87 5.59 15.01 10.59
C SER A 87 4.27 15.77 10.48
N ASN A 88 4.26 17.09 10.71
CA ASN A 88 3.10 17.96 10.51
C ASN A 88 2.93 18.46 9.06
N GLY A 89 3.86 18.16 8.16
CA GLY A 89 3.80 18.55 6.75
C GLY A 89 4.03 20.04 6.44
N VAL A 90 4.36 20.86 7.45
CA VAL A 90 4.45 22.32 7.27
C VAL A 90 5.90 22.81 7.23
N ASN A 91 6.77 22.28 8.08
CA ASN A 91 8.14 22.77 8.24
C ASN A 91 9.16 21.81 7.66
N ALA A 92 10.40 22.28 7.47
CA ALA A 92 11.52 21.40 7.14
C ALA A 92 11.78 20.39 8.27
N CYS A 93 12.20 19.18 7.90
CA CYS A 93 12.54 18.14 8.87
C CYS A 93 13.64 18.61 9.84
N GLY A 94 13.35 18.55 11.15
CA GLY A 94 14.31 18.96 12.17
C GLY A 94 15.63 18.17 12.14
N MET A 95 15.63 16.94 11.61
CA MET A 95 16.87 16.16 11.45
C MET A 95 17.71 16.62 10.27
N GLU A 96 17.10 17.09 9.18
CA GLU A 96 17.85 17.71 8.08
C GLU A 96 18.49 19.01 8.55
N CYS A 97 17.72 19.85 9.27
CA CYS A 97 18.25 21.07 9.90
C CYS A 97 19.40 20.76 10.88
N LEU A 98 19.29 19.69 11.67
CA LEU A 98 20.35 19.26 12.59
C LEU A 98 21.63 18.90 11.84
N SER A 99 21.50 18.19 10.70
CA SER A 99 22.63 17.80 9.87
C SER A 99 23.29 19.02 9.20
N GLU A 100 22.50 19.96 8.71
CA GLU A 100 23.01 21.18 8.06
C GLU A 100 23.73 22.12 9.02
N ARG A 101 23.24 22.26 10.26
CA ARG A 101 23.88 23.10 11.29
C ARG A 101 25.20 22.53 11.80
N ASN A 102 25.42 21.23 11.64
CA ASN A 102 26.60 20.52 12.15
C ASN A 102 27.33 19.85 10.99
N PRO A 103 28.10 20.58 10.17
CA PRO A 103 28.70 20.03 8.95
C PRO A 103 29.79 18.98 9.22
N GLN A 104 30.43 18.98 10.40
CA GLN A 104 31.41 17.96 10.79
C GLN A 104 30.75 16.73 11.40
N ASP A 105 31.24 15.53 11.05
CA ASP A 105 30.62 14.26 11.45
C ASP A 105 30.63 14.08 12.97
N SER A 106 31.71 14.50 13.64
CA SER A 106 31.82 14.50 15.10
C SER A 106 30.70 15.29 15.77
N ASP A 107 30.44 16.50 15.26
CA ASP A 107 29.49 17.45 15.86
C ASP A 107 28.06 16.96 15.64
N PHE A 108 27.76 16.49 14.43
CA PHE A 108 26.47 15.89 14.12
C PHE A 108 26.19 14.66 14.98
N VAL A 109 27.15 13.76 15.12
CA VAL A 109 26.99 12.55 15.94
C VAL A 109 26.81 12.91 17.43
N SER A 110 27.57 13.88 17.94
CA SER A 110 27.43 14.35 19.33
C SER A 110 26.04 14.95 19.61
N GLU A 111 25.55 15.83 18.73
CA GLU A 111 24.21 16.40 18.86
C GLU A 111 23.11 15.35 18.69
N LEU A 112 23.31 14.38 17.81
CA LEU A 112 22.38 13.28 17.63
C LEU A 112 22.32 12.38 18.87
N GLU A 113 23.45 12.10 19.52
CA GLU A 113 23.53 11.31 20.75
C GLU A 113 22.82 12.01 21.92
N LYS A 114 22.94 13.34 22.04
CA LYS A 114 22.17 14.14 23.02
C LYS A 114 20.66 14.00 22.80
N LYS A 115 20.23 13.91 21.53
CA LYS A 115 18.83 13.77 21.16
C LYS A 115 18.29 12.34 21.31
N PHE A 116 19.15 11.35 21.10
CA PHE A 116 18.83 9.91 21.17
C PHE A 116 19.89 9.17 22.01
N PRO A 117 19.86 9.30 23.36
CA PRO A 117 20.90 8.76 24.22
C PRO A 117 20.88 7.23 24.26
N ARG A 118 22.07 6.62 24.42
CA ARG A 118 22.31 5.16 24.35
C ARG A 118 21.41 4.31 25.26
N GLN A 119 21.01 4.82 26.42
CA GLN A 119 20.20 4.07 27.41
C GLN A 119 18.74 3.84 26.99
N LEU A 120 18.19 4.64 26.08
CA LEU A 120 16.79 4.49 25.63
C LEU A 120 16.57 3.28 24.71
N LEU A 121 17.64 2.59 24.29
CA LEU A 121 17.60 1.65 23.16
C LEU A 121 17.94 0.20 23.57
N SER A 122 18.48 -0.01 24.78
CA SER A 122 18.85 -1.34 25.29
C SER A 122 17.68 -2.14 25.85
N ASN A 123 16.58 -1.49 26.24
CA ASN A 123 15.42 -2.17 26.81
C ASN A 123 14.50 -2.80 25.74
N GLU A 124 14.58 -2.35 24.48
CA GLU A 124 13.73 -2.84 23.39
C GLU A 124 14.40 -3.92 22.52
N MET A 125 15.74 -3.99 22.49
CA MET A 125 16.47 -4.97 21.66
C MET A 125 16.53 -6.39 22.22
N LYS A 126 16.22 -6.61 23.51
CA LYS A 126 16.32 -7.94 24.15
C LYS A 126 15.24 -8.95 23.75
N ASN A 127 14.20 -8.55 23.02
CA ASN A 127 13.13 -9.46 22.57
C ASN A 127 13.27 -9.94 21.11
N SER A 128 14.43 -9.77 20.48
CA SER A 128 14.52 -9.81 19.00
C SER A 128 15.15 -11.05 18.37
N SER A 129 15.51 -12.08 19.13
CA SER A 129 16.26 -13.22 18.57
C SER A 129 15.38 -14.37 18.06
N GLU A 130 14.20 -14.61 18.63
CA GLU A 130 13.38 -15.80 18.30
C GLU A 130 11.91 -15.49 17.91
N ASP A 131 11.40 -14.28 18.12
CA ASP A 131 9.98 -13.93 17.87
C ASP A 131 9.69 -13.01 16.66
N VAL A 132 10.70 -12.62 15.87
CA VAL A 132 10.56 -11.53 14.85
C VAL A 132 10.00 -12.00 13.50
N MET A 133 9.48 -13.23 13.40
CA MET A 133 9.05 -13.78 12.11
C MET A 133 7.59 -13.49 11.71
N GLU A 134 6.79 -12.81 12.53
CA GLU A 134 5.43 -12.43 12.11
C GLU A 134 4.96 -11.08 12.67
N LYS A 135 4.47 -10.23 11.76
CA LYS A 135 3.68 -8.99 11.99
C LYS A 135 4.45 -7.73 12.37
N ASP A 136 4.87 -6.99 11.35
CA ASP A 136 4.18 -5.73 11.01
C ASP A 136 4.56 -5.27 9.60
N SER A 137 3.90 -5.83 8.58
CA SER A 137 3.99 -5.26 7.23
C SER A 137 3.45 -3.84 7.26
N ALA A 138 4.23 -2.86 6.80
CA ALA A 138 3.75 -1.49 6.64
C ALA A 138 2.36 -1.47 5.98
N LYS A 139 1.36 -0.93 6.67
CA LYS A 139 -0.03 -0.88 6.19
C LYS A 139 -0.13 0.20 5.12
N PHE A 140 -0.27 -0.22 3.88
CA PHE A 140 -0.55 0.67 2.74
C PHE A 140 -1.96 0.40 2.24
N ALA A 141 -2.58 1.44 1.67
CA ALA A 141 -3.78 1.24 0.88
C ALA A 141 -3.43 0.33 -0.31
N LYS A 142 -4.25 -0.69 -0.54
CA LYS A 142 -4.17 -1.56 -1.71
C LYS A 142 -5.08 -1.03 -2.81
N VAL A 143 -4.82 -1.41 -4.05
CA VAL A 143 -5.67 -1.06 -5.19
C VAL A 143 -6.46 -2.29 -5.62
N GLY A 144 -7.75 -2.12 -5.84
CA GLY A 144 -8.62 -3.12 -6.46
C GLY A 144 -9.40 -2.54 -7.63
N VAL A 145 -9.99 -3.41 -8.41
CA VAL A 145 -10.89 -3.07 -9.51
C VAL A 145 -12.22 -3.79 -9.33
N ALA A 146 -13.30 -3.21 -9.82
CA ALA A 146 -14.59 -3.88 -9.91
C ALA A 146 -15.37 -3.39 -11.13
N THR A 147 -16.16 -4.26 -11.75
CA THR A 147 -16.82 -3.96 -13.03
C THR A 147 -18.33 -4.06 -12.91
N VAL A 148 -19.02 -2.95 -13.15
CA VAL A 148 -20.45 -2.91 -13.45
C VAL A 148 -20.64 -3.36 -14.90
N LEU A 149 -20.78 -4.67 -15.09
CA LEU A 149 -21.09 -5.25 -16.39
C LEU A 149 -22.59 -5.07 -16.66
N VAL A 150 -22.94 -4.40 -17.76
CA VAL A 150 -24.32 -4.07 -18.15
C VAL A 150 -24.69 -4.82 -19.42
N ASP A 151 -25.78 -5.60 -19.39
CA ASP A 151 -26.30 -6.28 -20.57
C ASP A 151 -27.16 -5.37 -21.46
N SER A 152 -27.61 -5.87 -22.62
CA SER A 152 -28.46 -5.11 -23.54
C SER A 152 -29.85 -4.78 -23.00
N LYS A 153 -30.27 -5.43 -21.90
CA LYS A 153 -31.52 -5.15 -21.18
C LYS A 153 -31.32 -4.14 -20.05
N GLY A 154 -30.11 -3.61 -19.87
CA GLY A 154 -29.77 -2.65 -18.81
C GLY A 154 -29.65 -3.27 -17.42
N ARG A 155 -29.54 -4.60 -17.33
CA ARG A 155 -29.33 -5.32 -16.07
C ARG A 155 -27.84 -5.34 -15.73
N VAL A 156 -27.52 -5.46 -14.45
CA VAL A 156 -26.15 -5.55 -13.94
C VAL A 156 -25.85 -6.95 -13.42
N LEU A 157 -24.64 -7.43 -13.70
CA LEU A 157 -24.17 -8.71 -13.20
C LEU A 157 -23.74 -8.59 -11.73
N ILE A 158 -24.32 -9.42 -10.85
CA ILE A 158 -23.99 -9.46 -9.43
C ILE A 158 -23.82 -10.92 -8.99
N GLY A 159 -22.76 -11.19 -8.24
CA GLY A 159 -22.36 -12.51 -7.77
C GLY A 159 -22.62 -12.71 -6.29
N LYS A 160 -23.06 -13.89 -5.88
CA LYS A 160 -23.24 -14.25 -4.47
C LYS A 160 -21.94 -14.79 -3.90
N ARG A 161 -21.30 -14.05 -2.99
CA ARG A 161 -20.10 -14.53 -2.29
C ARG A 161 -20.42 -15.73 -1.40
N ASN A 162 -19.52 -16.70 -1.39
CA ASN A 162 -19.56 -17.87 -0.54
C ASN A 162 -19.36 -17.45 0.93
N SER A 163 -20.21 -17.95 1.83
CA SER A 163 -20.17 -17.60 3.26
C SER A 163 -18.97 -18.19 4.01
N GLU A 164 -18.37 -19.26 3.50
CA GLU A 164 -17.25 -19.94 4.15
C GLU A 164 -15.92 -19.69 3.45
N LYS A 165 -15.94 -19.65 2.11
CA LYS A 165 -14.72 -19.53 1.28
C LYS A 165 -14.51 -18.15 0.69
N GLY A 166 -15.60 -17.42 0.45
CA GLY A 166 -15.63 -16.07 -0.12
C GLY A 166 -15.13 -15.01 0.86
N THR A 167 -14.06 -15.33 1.57
CA THR A 167 -13.43 -14.45 2.54
C THR A 167 -12.71 -13.34 1.83
N SER A 168 -12.90 -12.11 2.29
CA SER A 168 -12.15 -10.97 1.77
C SER A 168 -11.46 -10.24 2.90
N ASP A 169 -10.41 -9.49 2.58
CA ASP A 169 -9.79 -8.56 3.51
C ASP A 169 -10.79 -7.52 4.08
N LEU A 170 -11.97 -7.39 3.48
CA LEU A 170 -13.01 -6.42 3.84
C LEU A 170 -14.25 -7.06 4.48
N ASN A 171 -14.22 -8.36 4.84
CA ASN A 171 -15.31 -9.12 5.48
C ASN A 171 -16.63 -9.05 4.67
N GLY A 172 -16.67 -9.76 3.54
CA GLY A 172 -17.77 -9.72 2.56
C GLY A 172 -18.51 -11.06 2.41
N GLU A 173 -18.27 -12.00 3.30
CA GLU A 173 -18.76 -13.38 3.21
C GLU A 173 -20.31 -13.39 3.16
N GLY A 174 -20.88 -14.18 2.25
CA GLY A 174 -22.34 -14.30 2.13
C GLY A 174 -23.04 -13.03 1.59
N THR A 175 -22.32 -12.01 1.13
CA THR A 175 -22.90 -10.82 0.50
C THR A 175 -22.91 -10.93 -1.03
N TRP A 176 -23.57 -9.97 -1.70
CA TRP A 176 -23.61 -9.89 -3.17
C TRP A 176 -22.63 -8.83 -3.68
N CYS A 177 -21.78 -9.15 -4.66
CA CYS A 177 -20.73 -8.26 -5.16
C CYS A 177 -20.69 -8.16 -6.69
N LEU A 178 -20.04 -7.11 -7.18
CA LEU A 178 -19.61 -7.01 -8.58
C LEU A 178 -18.41 -7.94 -8.83
N PRO A 179 -18.15 -8.35 -10.08
CA PRO A 179 -16.89 -9.01 -10.43
C PRO A 179 -15.72 -8.06 -10.23
N GLY A 180 -14.62 -8.57 -9.68
CA GLY A 180 -13.44 -7.77 -9.40
C GLY A 180 -12.56 -8.28 -8.27
N GLY A 181 -11.30 -7.83 -8.30
CA GLY A 181 -10.29 -8.25 -7.36
C GLY A 181 -9.15 -7.25 -7.23
N LYS A 182 -7.96 -7.76 -6.90
CA LYS A 182 -6.78 -6.92 -6.62
C LYS A 182 -6.07 -6.59 -7.93
N LEU A 183 -5.50 -5.40 -7.98
CA LEU A 183 -4.58 -5.04 -9.06
C LEU A 183 -3.23 -5.74 -8.85
N ASP A 184 -2.75 -6.46 -9.86
CA ASP A 184 -1.42 -7.07 -9.83
C ASP A 184 -0.32 -6.09 -10.22
N PHE A 185 0.90 -6.35 -9.74
CA PHE A 185 2.04 -5.47 -10.03
C PHE A 185 2.42 -5.53 -11.51
N GLY A 186 2.42 -4.38 -12.18
CA GLY A 186 2.73 -4.26 -13.60
C GLY A 186 1.51 -4.43 -14.52
N GLU A 187 0.33 -4.65 -13.94
CA GLU A 187 -0.94 -4.73 -14.66
C GLU A 187 -1.59 -3.34 -14.79
N THR A 188 -2.28 -3.08 -15.90
CA THR A 188 -3.11 -1.87 -16.05
C THR A 188 -4.46 -2.06 -15.36
N LEU A 189 -5.18 -0.98 -15.04
CA LEU A 189 -6.49 -1.09 -14.38
C LEU A 189 -7.53 -1.77 -15.29
N GLU A 190 -7.45 -1.50 -16.60
CA GLU A 190 -8.31 -2.06 -17.63
C GLU A 190 -8.04 -3.55 -17.84
N ASP A 191 -6.77 -3.96 -17.83
CA ASP A 191 -6.40 -5.38 -17.96
C ASP A 191 -6.83 -6.16 -16.73
N ALA A 192 -6.63 -5.59 -15.53
CA ALA A 192 -7.14 -6.18 -14.28
C ALA A 192 -8.66 -6.36 -14.32
N ALA A 193 -9.40 -5.32 -14.74
CA ALA A 193 -10.86 -5.39 -14.81
C ALA A 193 -11.35 -6.46 -15.81
N LYS A 194 -10.65 -6.64 -16.93
CA LYS A 194 -10.97 -7.71 -17.91
C LYS A 194 -10.60 -9.09 -17.37
N ARG A 195 -9.42 -9.24 -16.77
CA ARG A 195 -8.93 -10.48 -16.18
C ARG A 195 -9.90 -10.97 -15.11
N GLU A 196 -10.23 -10.14 -14.14
CA GLU A 196 -11.13 -10.50 -13.04
C GLU A 196 -12.52 -10.92 -13.56
N VAL A 197 -13.09 -10.18 -14.51
CA VAL A 197 -14.38 -10.57 -15.12
C VAL A 197 -14.27 -11.93 -15.82
N LEU A 198 -13.19 -12.18 -16.57
CA LEU A 198 -13.00 -13.44 -17.27
C LEU A 198 -12.78 -14.62 -16.31
N GLU A 199 -11.92 -14.44 -15.31
CA GLU A 199 -11.58 -15.46 -14.31
C GLU A 199 -12.81 -15.81 -13.46
N GLU A 200 -13.58 -14.83 -12.99
CA GLU A 200 -14.68 -15.11 -12.07
C GLU A 200 -16.00 -15.51 -12.77
N THR A 201 -16.23 -15.04 -14.01
CA THR A 201 -17.53 -15.17 -14.68
C THR A 201 -17.47 -15.94 -16.00
N GLY A 202 -16.28 -16.12 -16.58
CA GLY A 202 -16.11 -16.62 -17.95
C GLY A 202 -16.49 -15.64 -19.06
N LEU A 203 -17.01 -14.46 -18.74
CA LEU A 203 -17.37 -13.44 -19.71
C LEU A 203 -16.17 -12.56 -20.07
N THR A 204 -16.18 -12.00 -21.29
CA THR A 204 -15.21 -10.98 -21.69
C THR A 204 -15.84 -9.60 -21.59
N ALA A 205 -15.23 -8.69 -20.82
CA ALA A 205 -15.69 -7.31 -20.72
C ALA A 205 -15.11 -6.42 -21.83
N THR A 206 -15.96 -5.59 -22.43
CA THR A 206 -15.61 -4.59 -23.46
C THR A 206 -16.13 -3.22 -23.09
N CYS A 207 -15.72 -2.19 -23.85
CA CYS A 207 -16.18 -0.81 -23.68
C CYS A 207 -15.98 -0.26 -22.26
N LEU A 208 -14.89 -0.67 -21.60
CA LEU A 208 -14.60 -0.28 -20.22
C LEU A 208 -14.45 1.23 -20.09
N LYS A 209 -15.19 1.80 -19.14
CA LYS A 209 -15.11 3.21 -18.76
C LYS A 209 -15.05 3.32 -17.25
N VAL A 210 -14.11 4.11 -16.72
CA VAL A 210 -14.08 4.41 -15.29
C VAL A 210 -15.31 5.23 -14.90
N VAL A 211 -16.06 4.73 -13.92
CA VAL A 211 -17.30 5.35 -13.42
C VAL A 211 -17.29 5.64 -11.93
N SER A 212 -16.36 5.04 -11.18
CA SER A 212 -16.30 5.22 -9.73
C SER A 212 -14.87 5.03 -9.21
N ILE A 213 -14.55 5.72 -8.13
CA ILE A 213 -13.42 5.47 -7.24
C ILE A 213 -13.99 5.45 -5.82
N THR A 214 -13.64 4.45 -5.01
CA THR A 214 -14.10 4.33 -3.62
C THR A 214 -12.96 4.09 -2.65
N ASP A 215 -13.07 4.68 -1.46
CA ASP A 215 -12.26 4.32 -0.30
C ASP A 215 -13.02 3.31 0.56
N ASP A 216 -12.47 2.10 0.66
CA ASP A 216 -13.06 0.98 1.36
C ASP A 216 -12.17 0.57 2.54
N MET A 217 -12.62 0.90 3.75
CA MET A 217 -11.83 0.79 4.97
C MET A 217 -12.58 -0.02 6.03
N VAL A 218 -11.91 -1.05 6.53
CA VAL A 218 -12.27 -1.78 7.75
C VAL A 218 -11.05 -1.80 8.68
N PRO A 219 -11.18 -2.15 9.98
CA PRO A 219 -10.04 -2.15 10.89
C PRO A 219 -8.83 -2.92 10.33
N GLY A 220 -7.72 -2.21 10.13
CA GLY A 220 -6.46 -2.78 9.63
C GLY A 220 -6.35 -2.99 8.12
N LYS A 221 -7.37 -2.65 7.33
CA LYS A 221 -7.40 -2.85 5.87
C LYS A 221 -7.97 -1.63 5.15
N HIS A 222 -7.32 -1.21 4.07
CA HIS A 222 -7.73 -0.07 3.25
C HIS A 222 -7.51 -0.42 1.79
N TYR A 223 -8.59 -0.34 1.01
CA TYR A 223 -8.59 -0.47 -0.44
C TYR A 223 -9.06 0.83 -1.09
N VAL A 224 -8.38 1.21 -2.17
CA VAL A 224 -8.91 2.15 -3.17
C VAL A 224 -9.40 1.30 -4.33
N THR A 225 -10.70 1.29 -4.58
CA THR A 225 -11.31 0.49 -5.64
C THR A 225 -11.64 1.37 -6.84
N VAL A 226 -11.12 1.04 -8.02
CA VAL A 226 -11.49 1.68 -9.28
C VAL A 226 -12.63 0.88 -9.92
N GLY A 227 -13.78 1.53 -10.05
CA GLY A 227 -14.98 0.96 -10.65
C GLY A 227 -15.09 1.27 -12.14
N PHE A 228 -15.26 0.24 -12.95
CA PHE A 228 -15.55 0.34 -14.37
C PHE A 228 -17.03 0.06 -14.66
N GLU A 229 -17.57 0.68 -15.70
CA GLU A 229 -18.74 0.20 -16.42
C GLU A 229 -18.26 -0.48 -17.70
N GLY A 230 -18.86 -1.61 -18.05
CA GLY A 230 -18.54 -2.35 -19.27
C GLY A 230 -19.75 -3.10 -19.83
N ARG A 231 -19.54 -3.77 -20.97
CA ARG A 231 -20.52 -4.67 -21.59
C ARG A 231 -19.92 -6.04 -21.86
N PRO A 232 -20.70 -7.13 -21.83
CA PRO A 232 -20.21 -8.42 -22.30
C PRO A 232 -19.88 -8.32 -23.80
N ALA A 233 -18.79 -8.97 -24.22
CA ALA A 233 -18.39 -9.03 -25.64
C ALA A 233 -19.40 -9.83 -26.48
N ASP A 234 -19.94 -10.88 -25.88
CA ASP A 234 -20.99 -11.74 -26.42
C ASP A 234 -22.23 -11.60 -25.53
N GLU A 235 -23.32 -11.09 -26.10
CA GLU A 235 -24.57 -10.84 -25.36
C GLU A 235 -25.34 -12.12 -25.03
N ASP A 236 -25.05 -13.23 -25.74
CA ASP A 236 -25.70 -14.52 -25.53
C ASP A 236 -24.89 -15.42 -24.57
N ALA A 237 -23.68 -15.01 -24.18
CA ALA A 237 -22.86 -15.73 -23.22
C ALA A 237 -23.42 -15.61 -21.80
N GLU A 238 -23.60 -16.76 -21.14
CA GLU A 238 -24.06 -16.84 -19.76
C GLU A 238 -22.87 -16.88 -18.79
N PRO A 239 -22.93 -16.16 -17.66
CA PRO A 239 -21.88 -16.18 -16.66
C PRO A 239 -21.83 -17.56 -15.97
N THR A 240 -20.62 -18.03 -15.67
CA THR A 240 -20.37 -19.29 -14.98
C THR A 240 -19.39 -19.10 -13.83
N VAL A 241 -19.53 -19.92 -12.79
CA VAL A 241 -18.58 -20.00 -11.67
C VAL A 241 -17.51 -21.07 -11.91
N GLU A 242 -17.55 -21.79 -13.03
CA GLU A 242 -16.59 -22.88 -13.31
C GLU A 242 -15.14 -22.39 -13.43
N ASN A 243 -14.95 -21.13 -13.82
CA ASN A 243 -13.63 -20.51 -13.95
C ASN A 243 -13.12 -19.92 -12.62
N ASP A 244 -13.99 -19.76 -11.61
CA ASP A 244 -13.61 -19.29 -10.27
C ASP A 244 -12.87 -20.42 -9.53
N LEU A 245 -11.54 -20.41 -9.66
CA LEU A 245 -10.66 -21.39 -9.02
C LEU A 245 -10.67 -21.29 -7.50
N GLU A 246 -10.97 -20.10 -6.95
CA GLU A 246 -11.00 -19.86 -5.50
C GLU A 246 -12.34 -20.32 -4.88
N LYS A 247 -13.39 -20.46 -5.71
CA LYS A 247 -14.76 -20.82 -5.32
C LYS A 247 -15.35 -19.82 -4.32
N ASP A 248 -15.00 -18.56 -4.55
CA ASP A 248 -15.39 -17.40 -3.79
C ASP A 248 -16.83 -16.98 -4.11
N ILE A 249 -17.32 -17.30 -5.30
CA ILE A 249 -18.66 -16.99 -5.79
C ILE A 249 -19.49 -18.26 -5.97
N LEU A 250 -20.72 -18.26 -5.45
CA LEU A 250 -21.67 -19.37 -5.55
C LEU A 250 -22.51 -19.32 -6.82
N GLU A 251 -22.88 -18.11 -7.25
CA GLU A 251 -23.68 -17.90 -8.45
C GLU A 251 -23.55 -16.46 -8.95
N TRP A 252 -23.73 -16.30 -10.26
CA TRP A 252 -23.83 -15.02 -10.95
C TRP A 252 -25.23 -14.82 -11.51
N LYS A 253 -25.82 -13.64 -11.29
CA LYS A 253 -27.17 -13.32 -11.77
C LYS A 253 -27.25 -11.89 -12.28
N TRP A 254 -28.07 -11.70 -13.32
CA TRP A 254 -28.40 -10.39 -13.87
C TRP A 254 -29.57 -9.77 -13.12
N PHE A 255 -29.37 -8.59 -12.53
CA PHE A 255 -30.39 -7.86 -11.78
C PHE A 255 -30.70 -6.50 -12.39
N SER A 256 -31.93 -6.02 -12.23
CA SER A 256 -32.22 -4.61 -12.49
C SER A 256 -31.43 -3.73 -11.50
N PRO A 257 -30.82 -2.61 -11.94
CA PRO A 257 -30.17 -1.64 -11.05
C PRO A 257 -31.07 -1.07 -9.95
N ASP A 258 -32.39 -1.14 -10.14
CA ASP A 258 -33.41 -0.67 -9.18
C ASP A 258 -33.96 -1.78 -8.30
N SER A 259 -33.52 -3.03 -8.48
CA SER A 259 -33.98 -4.20 -7.72
C SER A 259 -32.81 -5.16 -7.48
N LEU A 260 -31.77 -4.62 -6.84
CA LEU A 260 -30.56 -5.37 -6.49
C LEU A 260 -30.80 -6.30 -5.30
N PRO A 261 -30.06 -7.41 -5.22
CA PRO A 261 -30.18 -8.34 -4.11
C PRO A 261 -29.59 -7.75 -2.81
N SER A 262 -29.90 -8.39 -1.68
CA SER A 262 -29.44 -7.95 -0.35
C SER A 262 -28.91 -9.15 0.47
N PRO A 263 -27.91 -8.95 1.35
CA PRO A 263 -27.10 -7.73 1.50
C PRO A 263 -26.07 -7.59 0.37
N LEU A 264 -25.86 -6.35 -0.10
CA LEU A 264 -24.74 -6.03 -0.98
C LEU A 264 -23.45 -5.90 -0.16
N PHE A 265 -22.34 -6.35 -0.74
CA PHE A 265 -21.01 -6.05 -0.24
C PHE A 265 -20.81 -4.53 -0.22
N PHE A 266 -20.33 -3.97 0.89
CA PHE A 266 -20.35 -2.50 1.06
C PHE A 266 -19.56 -1.72 -0.01
N PRO A 267 -18.40 -2.21 -0.54
CA PRO A 267 -17.72 -1.56 -1.66
C PRO A 267 -18.57 -1.55 -2.92
N THR A 268 -19.20 -2.69 -3.24
CA THR A 268 -20.15 -2.82 -4.36
C THR A 268 -21.31 -1.83 -4.20
N ALA A 269 -21.91 -1.72 -3.02
CA ALA A 269 -23.00 -0.78 -2.78
C ALA A 269 -22.58 0.68 -3.02
N LYS A 270 -21.38 1.09 -2.56
CA LYS A 270 -20.85 2.44 -2.82
C LYS A 270 -20.58 2.67 -4.31
N LEU A 271 -19.97 1.71 -4.98
CA LEU A 271 -19.63 1.80 -6.40
C LEU A 271 -20.89 1.92 -7.25
N ILE A 272 -21.90 1.07 -7.02
CA ILE A 272 -23.20 1.15 -7.71
C ILE A 272 -23.89 2.48 -7.44
N LYS A 273 -23.83 3.00 -6.21
CA LYS A 273 -24.38 4.32 -5.89
C LYS A 273 -23.72 5.43 -6.71
N ASN A 274 -22.39 5.44 -6.79
CA ASN A 274 -21.61 6.38 -7.59
C ASN A 274 -21.95 6.27 -9.09
N TRP A 275 -22.04 5.03 -9.60
CA TRP A 275 -22.41 4.74 -10.97
C TRP A 275 -23.82 5.28 -11.31
N LYS A 276 -24.82 4.95 -10.49
CA LYS A 276 -26.21 5.43 -10.69
C LYS A 276 -26.33 6.96 -10.60
N SER A 277 -25.55 7.59 -9.72
CA SER A 277 -25.55 9.05 -9.58
C SER A 277 -24.63 9.78 -10.58
N LYS A 278 -23.90 9.04 -11.44
CA LYS A 278 -22.88 9.55 -12.35
C LYS A 278 -21.81 10.40 -11.64
N GLN A 279 -21.47 10.03 -10.39
CA GLN A 279 -20.41 10.67 -9.63
C GLN A 279 -19.19 9.77 -9.59
N LEU A 280 -18.03 10.30 -10.00
CA LEU A 280 -16.79 9.53 -9.98
C LEU A 280 -16.34 9.21 -8.54
N TYR A 281 -16.58 10.10 -7.58
CA TYR A 281 -16.16 9.92 -6.20
C TYR A 281 -17.15 10.59 -5.26
N SER A 282 -17.63 9.85 -4.26
CA SER A 282 -18.43 10.41 -3.17
C SER A 282 -17.49 10.77 -2.02
N LEU A 283 -17.44 12.06 -1.66
CA LEU A 283 -16.72 12.48 -0.46
C LEU A 283 -17.24 11.69 0.74
N SER A 284 -16.32 11.08 1.47
CA SER A 284 -16.59 10.57 2.81
C SER A 284 -17.28 11.69 3.59
N SER A 285 -18.53 11.47 4.05
CA SER A 285 -19.11 12.31 5.09
C SER A 285 -18.07 12.38 6.20
N ARG A 286 -17.51 13.57 6.47
CA ARG A 286 -16.45 13.74 7.48
C ARG A 286 -16.85 12.91 8.69
N ARG A 287 -16.11 11.83 8.97
CA ARG A 287 -16.20 11.22 10.29
C ARG A 287 -15.81 12.35 11.24
N GLN A 288 -16.77 12.82 12.04
CA GLN A 288 -16.42 13.36 13.33
C GLN A 288 -15.68 12.21 14.00
N LEU A 289 -14.35 12.30 13.98
CA LEU A 289 -13.51 11.46 14.81
C LEU A 289 -13.97 11.73 16.24
N PRO A 290 -14.32 10.70 17.03
CA PRO A 290 -14.48 10.87 18.47
C PRO A 290 -13.18 11.38 19.10
#